data_AF-A0A5C7KYN0-F1
#
_entry.id   AF-A0A5C7KYN0-F1
#
_cell.length_a   1.000
_cell.length_b   1.000
_cell.length_c   1.000
_cell.angle_alpha   90.00
_cell.angle_beta   90.00
_cell.angle_gamma   90.00
#
_symmetry.space_group_name_H-M   'P 1'
#
loop_
_entity.id
_entity.type
_entity.pdbx_description
1 polymer ?
#
loop_
_entity_poly.entity_id
_entity_poly.type
_entity_poly.pdbx_seq_one_letter_code
_entity_poly.pdbx_strand_id
1 'polypeptide(L)' 'MESKTARLTLLVDPAKKKAFETLCAQQDLTPSQVVRQLIRDYLEQHGVSYATKPAAKTARR' A
#
# COMPACT_ATOMS: atom_id res chain seq x y z
N MET A 1 -14.44 -12.70 -11.71
CA MET A 1 -14.45 -11.35 -11.12
C MET A 1 -13.07 -10.78 -11.31
N GLU A 2 -12.96 -9.75 -12.15
CA GLU A 2 -11.74 -9.33 -12.83
C GLU A 2 -10.61 -8.95 -11.87
N SER A 3 -9.42 -9.51 -12.15
CA SER A 3 -8.20 -9.34 -11.38
C SER A 3 -7.72 -7.89 -11.43
N LYS A 4 -8.21 -7.04 -10.51
CA LYS A 4 -7.74 -5.65 -10.27
C LYS A 4 -6.33 -5.62 -9.64
N THR A 5 -5.44 -6.49 -10.11
CA THR A 5 -4.09 -6.66 -9.57
C THR A 5 -3.08 -6.36 -10.66
N ALA A 6 -2.41 -5.20 -10.55
CA ALA A 6 -1.23 -4.88 -11.35
C ALA A 6 0.03 -5.16 -10.54
N ARG A 7 1.11 -5.61 -11.21
CA ARG A 7 2.42 -5.81 -10.59
C ARG A 7 3.22 -4.51 -10.65
N LEU A 8 3.59 -3.98 -9.49
CA LEU A 8 4.50 -2.83 -9.37
C LEU A 8 5.91 -3.35 -9.07
N THR A 9 6.87 -3.08 -9.96
CA THR A 9 8.30 -3.41 -9.74
C THR A 9 9.06 -2.12 -9.45
N LEU A 10 9.73 -2.05 -8.32
CA LEU A 10 10.53 -0.90 -7.89
C LEU A 10 11.97 -1.36 -7.64
N LEU A 11 12.94 -0.59 -8.13
CA LEU A 11 14.34 -0.77 -7.76
C LEU A 11 14.60 0.02 -6.48
N VAL A 12 15.07 -0.67 -5.45
CA VAL A 12 15.43 -0.08 -4.16
C VAL A 12 16.82 -0.56 -3.78
N ASP A 13 17.55 0.32 -3.12
CA ASP A 13 18.85 -0.01 -2.54
C ASP A 13 18.74 -1.20 -1.56
N PRO A 14 19.66 -2.17 -1.58
CA PRO A 14 19.59 -3.37 -0.75
C PRO A 14 19.64 -3.08 0.76
N ALA A 15 20.36 -2.03 1.21
CA ALA A 15 20.39 -1.66 2.62
C ALA A 15 19.05 -1.09 3.06
N LYS A 16 18.43 -0.24 2.24
CA LYS A 16 17.08 0.28 2.49
C LYS A 16 16.02 -0.83 2.50
N LYS A 17 16.10 -1.79 1.58
CA LYS A 17 15.19 -2.95 1.53
C LYS A 17 15.25 -3.73 2.85
N LYS A 18 16.45 -4.04 3.33
CA LYS A 18 16.66 -4.80 4.57
C LYS A 18 16.14 -4.06 5.80
N ALA A 19 16.38 -2.75 5.89
CA ALA A 19 15.86 -1.92 6.96
C ALA A 19 14.32 -1.88 6.95
N PHE A 20 13.72 -1.72 5.76
CA PHE A 20 12.27 -1.71 5.58
C PHE A 20 11.63 -3.06 5.93
N GLU A 21 12.22 -4.17 5.49
CA GLU A 21 11.75 -5.52 5.83
C GLU A 21 11.82 -5.79 7.33
N THR A 22 12.89 -5.36 7.99
CA THR A 22 13.05 -5.49 9.44
C THR A 22 12.00 -4.67 10.20
N LEU A 23 11.76 -3.42 9.77
CA LEU A 23 10.73 -2.57 10.35
C LEU A 23 9.32 -3.15 10.18
N CYS A 24 9.03 -3.69 9.00
CA CYS A 24 7.74 -4.34 8.73
C CYS A 24 7.57 -5.60 9.59
N ALA A 25 8.62 -6.41 9.73
CA ALA A 25 8.61 -7.62 10.55
C ALA A 25 8.39 -7.32 12.04
N GLN A 26 8.94 -6.21 12.55
CA GLN A 26 8.70 -5.77 13.94
C GLN A 26 7.24 -5.38 14.22
N GLN A 27 6.47 -5.07 13.18
CA GLN A 27 5.08 -4.64 13.28
C GLN A 27 4.09 -5.73 12.82
N ASP A 28 4.58 -6.96 12.57
CA ASP A 28 3.76 -8.05 12.00
C ASP A 28 3.11 -7.69 10.65
N LEU A 29 3.74 -6.80 9.88
CA LEU A 29 3.27 -6.35 8.58
C LEU A 29 4.14 -6.90 7.45
N THR A 30 3.52 -7.13 6.29
CA THR A 30 4.27 -7.42 5.07
C THR A 30 4.64 -6.12 4.34
N PRO A 31 5.82 -6.02 3.72
CA PRO A 31 6.24 -4.82 2.99
C PRO A 31 5.22 -4.43 1.89
N SER A 32 4.61 -5.42 1.23
CA SER A 32 3.55 -5.19 0.24
C SER A 32 2.29 -4.53 0.81
N GLN A 33 1.92 -4.81 2.08
CA GLN A 33 0.79 -4.14 2.73
C GLN A 33 1.12 -2.68 3.03
N VAL A 34 2.33 -2.42 3.55
CA VAL A 34 2.78 -1.06 3.87
C VAL A 34 2.87 -0.20 2.61
N VAL A 35 3.47 -0.73 1.52
CA VAL A 35 3.56 -0.02 0.23
C VAL A 35 2.16 0.28 -0.33
N ARG A 36 1.21 -0.65 -0.24
CA ARG A 36 -0.17 -0.39 -0.68
C ARG A 36 -0.85 0.71 0.15
N GLN A 37 -0.61 0.75 1.45
CA GLN A 37 -1.15 1.80 2.31
C GLN A 37 -0.52 3.16 1.97
N LEU A 38 0.80 3.20 1.78
CA LEU A 38 1.53 4.39 1.32
C LEU A 38 0.98 4.92 0.00
N ILE A 39 0.73 4.06 -0.99
CA ILE A 39 0.16 4.48 -2.28
C ILE A 39 -1.21 5.09 -2.08
N ARG A 40 -2.07 4.49 -1.25
CA ARG A 40 -3.41 5.04 -0.97
C ARG A 40 -3.32 6.41 -0.30
N ASP A 41 -2.55 6.50 0.78
CA ASP A 41 -2.38 7.73 1.55
C ASP A 41 -1.81 8.86 0.67
N TYR A 42 -0.81 8.55 -0.15
CA TYR A 42 -0.22 9.50 -1.09
C TYR A 42 -1.22 9.97 -2.15
N LEU A 43 -2.03 9.07 -2.73
CA LEU A 43 -3.08 9.46 -3.67
C LEU A 43 -4.15 10.33 -2.99
N GLU A 44 -4.51 10.05 -1.74
CA GLU A 44 -5.47 10.86 -0.97
C GLU A 44 -4.92 12.24 -0.63
N GLN A 45 -3.67 12.34 -0.18
CA GLN A 45 -2.99 13.61 0.08
C GLN A 45 -2.91 14.50 -1.16
N HIS A 46 -2.72 13.89 -2.34
CA HIS A 46 -2.67 14.61 -3.62
C HIS A 46 -4.05 14.80 -4.30
N GLY A 47 -5.15 14.38 -3.65
CA GLY A 47 -6.50 14.55 -4.18
C GLY A 47 -6.82 13.72 -5.43
N VAL A 48 -6.02 12.67 -5.70
CA VAL A 48 -6.18 11.83 -6.88
C VAL A 48 -7.24 10.75 -6.60
N SER A 49 -8.40 10.89 -7.23
CA SER A 49 -9.45 9.88 -7.17
C SER A 49 -9.17 8.75 -8.18
N TYR A 50 -9.27 7.49 -7.75
CA TYR A 50 -9.14 6.32 -8.61
C TYR A 50 -10.40 5.46 -8.53
N ALA A 51 -10.78 4.84 -9.66
CA ALA A 51 -12.06 4.14 -9.86
C ALA A 51 -12.34 2.95 -8.92
N THR A 52 -11.35 2.50 -8.16
CA THR A 52 -11.48 1.42 -7.16
C THR A 52 -11.32 1.92 -5.73
N LYS A 53 -11.48 3.23 -5.46
CA LYS A 53 -11.58 3.71 -4.07
C LYS A 53 -12.76 2.98 -3.44
N PRO A 54 -12.56 2.06 -2.46
CA PRO A 54 -13.69 1.53 -1.75
C PRO A 54 -14.31 2.74 -1.06
N ALA A 55 -15.54 3.10 -1.43
CA ALA A 55 -16.32 4.04 -0.65
C ALA A 55 -16.20 3.56 0.79
N ALA A 56 -15.58 4.37 1.65
CA ALA A 56 -15.35 4.03 3.04
C ALA A 56 -16.62 3.38 3.53
N LYS A 57 -16.54 2.10 3.93
CA LYS A 57 -17.70 1.41 4.48
C LYS A 57 -18.03 2.20 5.75
N THR A 58 -18.97 3.15 5.62
CA THR A 58 -19.76 3.67 6.70
C THR A 58 -20.27 2.44 7.42
N ALA A 59 -19.64 2.13 8.55
CA ALA A 59 -20.07 1.07 9.44
C ALA A 59 -21.50 1.42 9.83
N ARG A 60 -22.44 0.77 9.15
CA ARG A 60 -23.87 0.88 9.42
C ARG A 60 -24.11 0.01 10.64
N ARG A 61 -24.04 0.67 11.79
CA ARG A 61 -24.87 0.56 13.00
C ARG A 61 -25.24 -0.83 13.50
#